data_AF-A0A2K3DRI7-F1
#
_entry.id   AF-A0A2K3DRI7-F1
#
_cell.length_a   1.000
_cell.length_b   1.000
_cell.length_c   1.000
_cell.angle_alpha   90.00
_cell.angle_beta   90.00
_cell.angle_gamma   90.00
#
_symmetry.space_group_name_H-M   'P 1'
#
loop_
_entity.id
_entity.type
_entity.pdbx_description
1 polymer ?
#
loop_
_entity_poly.entity_id
_entity_poly.type
_entity_poly.pdbx_seq_one_letter_code
_entity_poly.pdbx_strand_id
1 'polypeptide(L)'
;MAGQLASRPLPTDAFLRGPPGTGAAPQQQPDTAQGRDTFPAGPSASAGAASSKGLSLTISPGKARPLGLSAAPAAGANVIRGGRSSGRDGFVYVPRSYHPGRPSPLAVMLHGAGGRADPQSGNWSFGGLQALEESACILLVPESRGSTWDVIRCGFGPDVAHIDAALGRVFASCAVDPGRVTLAGFSDGASYALSLGLGNPQLFTHLVAFSPGFMRPPPAAEAAMQRGGISGSSGTSDSGSSSGGSIDVTYHEFDGGHVIPRDVAAEGLAFFLGSRV
;
A
#
# COMPACT_ATOMS: atom_id res chain seq x y z
N MET A 1 44.56 -12.20 10.31
CA MET A 1 44.40 -12.30 8.84
C MET A 1 42.98 -11.91 8.51
N ALA A 2 42.81 -10.78 7.82
CA ALA A 2 41.52 -10.26 7.40
C ALA A 2 41.03 -11.05 6.17
N GLY A 3 39.80 -11.57 6.23
CA GLY A 3 39.10 -12.15 5.09
C GLY A 3 38.08 -11.15 4.56
N GLN A 4 38.38 -10.58 3.40
CA GLN A 4 37.60 -9.55 2.71
C GLN A 4 36.39 -10.22 2.02
N LEU A 5 35.18 -9.98 2.52
CA LEU A 5 33.93 -10.37 1.83
C LEU A 5 33.63 -9.30 0.77
N ALA A 6 33.76 -9.70 -0.50
CA ALA A 6 33.50 -8.86 -1.65
C ALA A 6 32.02 -8.47 -1.74
N SER A 7 31.76 -7.17 -1.79
CA SER A 7 30.47 -6.56 -2.09
C SER A 7 30.05 -6.95 -3.51
N ARG A 8 28.94 -7.68 -3.66
CA ARG A 8 28.31 -7.91 -4.96
C ARG A 8 27.30 -6.79 -5.21
N PRO A 9 27.35 -6.08 -6.35
CA PRO A 9 26.29 -5.13 -6.71
C PRO A 9 24.97 -5.86 -6.98
N LEU A 10 23.87 -5.20 -6.62
CA LEU A 10 22.50 -5.67 -6.83
C LEU A 10 22.25 -5.93 -8.33
N PRO A 11 21.63 -7.06 -8.71
CA PRO A 11 21.21 -7.29 -10.08
C PRO A 11 19.98 -6.40 -10.39
N THR A 12 20.15 -5.50 -11.35
CA THR A 12 19.11 -4.62 -11.92
C THR A 12 17.92 -5.35 -12.54
N ASP A 13 18.00 -6.67 -12.72
CA ASP A 13 17.01 -7.49 -13.42
C ASP A 13 15.93 -8.13 -12.51
N ALA A 14 16.06 -8.01 -11.18
CA ALA A 14 15.17 -8.71 -10.24
C ALA A 14 13.70 -8.23 -10.28
N PHE A 15 13.43 -7.03 -10.78
CA PHE A 15 12.08 -6.47 -10.89
C PHE A 15 11.34 -6.81 -12.20
N LEU A 16 12.00 -7.48 -13.16
CA LEU A 16 11.42 -7.71 -14.51
C LEU A 16 11.20 -9.18 -14.89
N ARG A 17 11.64 -10.15 -14.08
CA ARG A 17 11.35 -11.57 -14.33
C ARG A 17 11.01 -12.29 -13.03
N GLY A 18 9.80 -12.88 -13.00
CA GLY A 18 9.39 -13.80 -11.94
C GLY A 18 10.34 -15.00 -11.83
N PRO A 19 10.39 -15.66 -10.65
CA PRO A 19 11.39 -16.68 -10.36
C PRO A 19 11.21 -17.93 -11.25
N PRO A 20 12.31 -18.61 -11.64
CA PRO A 20 12.24 -19.89 -12.33
C PRO A 20 11.72 -20.97 -11.37
N GLY A 21 10.69 -21.71 -11.80
CA GLY A 21 10.12 -22.81 -11.03
C GLY A 21 11.09 -23.99 -10.94
N THR A 22 11.47 -24.37 -9.72
CA THR A 22 12.12 -25.65 -9.45
C THR A 22 11.08 -26.66 -9.03
N GLY A 23 10.89 -27.70 -9.84
CA GLY A 23 9.97 -28.80 -9.59
C GLY A 23 10.45 -29.72 -8.46
N ALA A 24 9.50 -30.14 -7.63
CA ALA A 24 9.62 -31.30 -6.77
C ALA A 24 8.32 -32.13 -6.90
N ALA A 25 8.48 -33.44 -7.07
CA ALA A 25 7.42 -34.43 -7.31
C ALA A 25 6.62 -34.75 -6.01
N PRO A 26 5.39 -35.31 -6.12
CA PRO A 26 4.41 -35.29 -5.04
C PRO A 26 4.44 -36.54 -4.14
N GLN A 27 4.22 -36.36 -2.83
CA GLN A 27 3.74 -37.42 -1.94
C GLN A 27 2.21 -37.34 -1.80
N GLN A 28 1.56 -38.49 -1.95
CA GLN A 28 0.10 -38.69 -1.94
C GLN A 28 -0.46 -38.90 -0.52
N GLN A 29 -1.63 -38.30 -0.24
CA GLN A 29 -2.87 -38.86 0.38
C GLN A 29 -3.70 -37.77 1.11
N PRO A 30 -5.00 -37.96 1.38
CA PRO A 30 -6.10 -38.36 0.49
C PRO A 30 -7.22 -37.29 0.43
N ASP A 31 -8.17 -37.50 -0.50
CA ASP A 31 -9.30 -36.64 -0.85
C ASP A 31 -10.17 -36.15 0.32
N THR A 32 -10.38 -34.84 0.37
CA THR A 32 -11.68 -34.26 0.75
C THR A 32 -12.05 -33.16 -0.23
N ALA A 33 -13.23 -33.31 -0.84
CA ALA A 33 -13.75 -32.49 -1.90
C ALA A 33 -14.22 -31.12 -1.39
N GLN A 34 -13.51 -30.05 -1.79
CA GLN A 34 -14.07 -28.71 -1.96
C GLN A 34 -13.40 -28.05 -3.17
N GLY A 35 -14.22 -27.49 -4.06
CA GLY A 35 -13.83 -27.00 -5.39
C GLY A 35 -12.65 -26.03 -5.33
N ARG A 36 -11.54 -26.43 -5.95
CA ARG A 36 -10.40 -25.58 -6.24
C ARG A 36 -10.69 -24.80 -7.51
N ASP A 37 -11.04 -23.52 -7.37
CA ASP A 37 -10.89 -22.58 -8.47
C ASP A 37 -9.39 -22.33 -8.65
N THR A 38 -8.78 -23.10 -9.55
CA THR A 38 -7.42 -22.92 -10.01
C THR A 38 -7.33 -21.59 -10.77
N PHE A 39 -6.68 -20.58 -10.19
CA PHE A 39 -6.28 -19.40 -10.95
C PHE A 39 -5.21 -19.82 -11.97
N PRO A 40 -5.39 -19.55 -13.27
CA PRO A 40 -4.32 -19.77 -14.23
C PRO A 40 -3.14 -18.86 -13.88
N ALA A 41 -1.93 -19.39 -13.96
CA ALA A 41 -0.71 -18.59 -13.95
C ALA A 41 -0.86 -17.48 -15.00
N GLY A 42 -0.95 -16.22 -14.53
CA GLY A 42 -1.08 -15.07 -15.40
C GLY A 42 0.08 -15.01 -16.39
N PRO A 43 -0.14 -14.51 -17.62
CA PRO A 43 0.94 -14.35 -18.57
C PRO A 43 2.01 -13.44 -17.98
N SER A 44 3.28 -13.77 -18.22
CA SER A 44 4.40 -12.87 -17.96
C SER A 44 4.15 -11.58 -18.73
N ALA A 45 3.67 -10.55 -18.03
CA ALA A 45 3.38 -9.26 -18.62
C ALA A 45 4.71 -8.58 -18.91
N SER A 46 5.11 -8.56 -20.19
CA SER A 46 6.10 -7.60 -20.66
C SER A 46 5.68 -6.20 -20.20
N ALA A 47 6.64 -5.41 -19.72
CA ALA A 47 6.47 -4.02 -19.30
C ALA A 47 6.06 -3.15 -20.50
N GLY A 48 4.78 -3.20 -20.87
CA GLY A 48 4.17 -2.21 -21.74
C GLY A 48 3.80 -0.98 -20.90
N ALA A 49 4.20 0.21 -21.35
CA ALA A 49 3.83 1.47 -20.71
C ALA A 49 2.30 1.49 -20.44
N ALA A 50 1.92 1.54 -19.17
CA ALA A 50 0.52 1.57 -18.80
C ALA A 50 -0.09 2.92 -19.23
N SER A 51 -1.29 2.89 -19.81
CA SER A 51 -2.06 4.11 -20.03
C SER A 51 -2.33 4.78 -18.68
N SER A 52 -2.02 6.06 -18.54
CA SER A 52 -2.33 6.86 -17.34
C SER A 52 -3.84 7.10 -17.14
N LYS A 53 -4.67 6.67 -18.10
CA LYS A 53 -6.11 6.83 -18.06
C LYS A 53 -6.70 6.05 -16.88
N GLY A 54 -7.31 6.78 -15.94
CA GLY A 54 -7.98 6.18 -14.77
C GLY A 54 -7.11 6.05 -13.52
N LEU A 55 -5.82 6.42 -13.57
CA LEU A 55 -4.88 6.34 -12.42
C LEU A 55 -4.86 7.60 -11.53
N SER A 56 -5.69 8.60 -11.82
CA SER A 56 -5.66 9.88 -11.10
C SER A 56 -6.69 9.88 -9.97
N LEU A 57 -6.22 10.19 -8.76
CA LEU A 57 -7.06 10.63 -7.65
C LEU A 57 -7.26 12.14 -7.78
N THR A 58 -8.49 12.59 -7.55
CA THR A 58 -8.87 14.01 -7.72
C THR A 58 -8.92 14.76 -6.40
N ILE A 59 -9.01 14.01 -5.29
CA ILE A 59 -9.15 14.56 -3.96
C ILE A 59 -7.80 15.04 -3.38
N SER A 60 -7.85 16.03 -2.49
CA SER A 60 -6.68 16.50 -1.74
C SER A 60 -7.10 16.93 -0.32
N PRO A 61 -6.26 16.68 0.72
CA PRO A 61 -6.61 17.01 2.09
C PRO A 61 -6.83 18.52 2.29
N GLY A 62 -6.06 19.36 1.60
CA GLY A 62 -6.14 20.83 1.71
C GLY A 62 -7.39 21.49 1.09
N LYS A 63 -8.20 20.76 0.32
CA LYS A 63 -9.47 21.26 -0.22
C LYS A 63 -10.67 20.94 0.69
N ALA A 64 -10.54 19.97 1.58
CA ALA A 64 -11.62 19.59 2.48
C ALA A 64 -11.42 20.30 3.82
N ARG A 65 -12.25 21.32 4.09
CA ARG A 65 -12.36 21.87 5.44
C ARG A 65 -13.17 20.87 6.27
N PRO A 66 -12.68 20.39 7.43
CA PRO A 66 -13.48 19.54 8.29
C PRO A 66 -14.81 20.23 8.58
N LEU A 67 -15.93 19.54 8.37
CA LEU A 67 -17.27 20.06 8.60
C LEU A 67 -17.52 20.26 10.12
N GLY A 68 -16.84 21.22 10.73
CA GLY A 68 -16.95 21.53 12.16
C GLY A 68 -16.48 20.38 13.08
N LEU A 69 -16.31 20.71 14.36
CA LEU A 69 -15.89 19.78 15.43
C LEU A 69 -16.86 18.60 15.65
N SER A 70 -18.06 18.61 15.05
CA SER A 70 -19.14 17.65 15.30
C SER A 70 -19.30 16.55 14.22
N ALA A 71 -18.45 16.52 13.18
CA ALA A 71 -18.60 15.58 12.06
C ALA A 71 -17.61 14.40 12.06
N ALA A 72 -16.71 14.33 13.05
CA ALA A 72 -15.75 13.23 13.12
C ALA A 72 -16.45 11.89 13.42
N PRO A 73 -16.05 10.78 12.79
CA PRO A 73 -16.56 9.46 13.14
C PRO A 73 -16.24 9.14 14.61
N ALA A 74 -17.05 8.27 15.22
CA ALA A 74 -16.75 7.78 16.57
C ALA A 74 -15.41 7.05 16.58
N ALA A 75 -14.72 7.04 17.73
CA ALA A 75 -13.52 6.23 17.87
C ALA A 75 -13.82 4.74 17.61
N GLY A 76 -12.89 4.05 16.95
CA GLY A 76 -13.08 2.68 16.47
C GLY A 76 -13.29 2.59 14.96
N ALA A 77 -13.68 1.40 14.50
CA ALA A 77 -13.93 1.13 13.09
C ALA A 77 -15.33 1.59 12.69
N ASN A 78 -15.41 2.41 11.63
CA ASN A 78 -16.63 2.96 11.08
C ASN A 78 -16.71 2.59 9.60
N VAL A 79 -17.86 2.08 9.15
CA VAL A 79 -18.07 1.79 7.72
C VAL A 79 -17.92 3.06 6.91
N ILE A 80 -17.15 2.99 5.81
CA ILE A 80 -16.97 4.10 4.88
C ILE A 80 -17.37 3.70 3.46
N ARG A 81 -18.28 4.49 2.88
CA ARG A 81 -18.86 4.20 1.56
C ARG A 81 -18.17 5.02 0.47
N GLY A 82 -17.21 4.44 -0.25
CA GLY A 82 -16.56 5.09 -1.41
C GLY A 82 -17.45 5.17 -2.66
N GLY A 83 -18.73 5.49 -2.55
CA GLY A 83 -19.68 5.56 -3.67
C GLY A 83 -20.98 4.81 -3.42
N ARG A 84 -21.55 4.21 -4.47
CA ARG A 84 -22.77 3.38 -4.36
C ARG A 84 -22.43 2.11 -3.57
N SER A 85 -23.15 1.88 -2.46
CA SER A 85 -22.95 0.68 -1.65
C SER A 85 -23.20 -0.58 -2.48
N SER A 86 -22.31 -1.54 -2.36
CA SER A 86 -22.35 -2.81 -3.08
C SER A 86 -22.08 -4.01 -2.17
N GLY A 87 -22.20 -3.84 -0.85
CA GLY A 87 -21.75 -4.84 0.13
C GLY A 87 -20.23 -5.05 0.19
N ARG A 88 -19.47 -4.25 -0.56
CA ARG A 88 -18.00 -4.15 -0.57
C ARG A 88 -17.62 -2.71 -0.25
N ASP A 89 -18.10 -2.27 0.90
CA ASP A 89 -17.73 -0.98 1.48
C ASP A 89 -16.47 -1.21 2.34
N GLY A 90 -15.60 -0.20 2.43
CA GLY A 90 -14.46 -0.25 3.34
C GLY A 90 -14.82 0.18 4.75
N PHE A 91 -13.80 0.37 5.58
CA PHE A 91 -13.96 1.06 6.86
C PHE A 91 -12.84 2.07 7.10
N VAL A 92 -13.10 3.03 7.96
CA VAL A 92 -12.10 3.91 8.56
C VAL A 92 -12.03 3.62 10.05
N TYR A 93 -10.84 3.38 10.55
CA TYR A 93 -10.55 3.31 11.97
C TYR A 93 -10.04 4.67 12.46
N VAL A 94 -10.76 5.25 13.41
CA VAL A 94 -10.39 6.49 14.10
C VAL A 94 -9.87 6.12 15.49
N PRO A 95 -8.60 6.40 15.82
CA PRO A 95 -8.06 6.06 17.13
C PRO A 95 -8.73 6.89 18.23
N ARG A 96 -8.83 6.36 19.45
CA ARG A 96 -9.34 7.11 20.61
C ARG A 96 -8.48 8.34 20.93
N SER A 97 -7.20 8.31 20.56
CA SER A 97 -6.27 9.42 20.69
C SER A 97 -6.46 10.53 19.64
N TYR A 98 -7.36 10.36 18.66
CA TYR A 98 -7.67 11.38 17.66
C TYR A 98 -8.31 12.63 18.31
N HIS A 99 -7.89 13.81 17.86
CA HIS A 99 -8.45 15.08 18.30
C HIS A 99 -8.63 16.03 17.10
N PRO A 100 -9.83 16.56 16.81
CA PRO A 100 -10.05 17.40 15.62
C PRO A 100 -9.21 18.69 15.56
N GLY A 101 -8.74 19.19 16.71
CA GLY A 101 -7.83 20.34 16.79
C GLY A 101 -6.35 20.03 16.51
N ARG A 102 -5.99 18.76 16.28
CA ARG A 102 -4.62 18.30 16.00
C ARG A 102 -4.66 17.39 14.77
N PRO A 103 -4.21 17.85 13.59
CA PRO A 103 -4.17 17.02 12.39
C PRO A 103 -3.40 15.71 12.62
N SER A 104 -4.01 14.58 12.25
CA SER A 104 -3.48 13.23 12.42
C SER A 104 -2.87 12.70 11.13
N PRO A 105 -1.86 11.82 11.20
CA PRO A 105 -1.43 11.05 10.04
C PRO A 105 -2.55 10.14 9.54
N LEU A 106 -2.61 9.92 8.22
CA LEU A 106 -3.54 9.01 7.56
C LEU A 106 -2.79 7.89 6.84
N ALA A 107 -3.10 6.66 7.21
CA ALA A 107 -2.73 5.45 6.49
C ALA A 107 -3.89 4.94 5.64
N VAL A 108 -3.63 4.57 4.39
CA VAL A 108 -4.53 3.77 3.56
C VAL A 108 -3.92 2.38 3.41
N MET A 109 -4.63 1.31 3.80
CA MET A 109 -4.13 -0.06 3.66
C MET A 109 -4.96 -0.88 2.67
N LEU A 110 -4.31 -1.36 1.61
CA LEU A 110 -4.89 -2.18 0.56
C LEU A 110 -4.65 -3.67 0.80
N HIS A 111 -5.72 -4.45 0.92
CA HIS A 111 -5.66 -5.91 1.11
C HIS A 111 -5.10 -6.63 -0.13
N GLY A 112 -4.62 -7.87 0.05
CA GLY A 112 -4.20 -8.74 -1.06
C GLY A 112 -5.38 -9.38 -1.81
N ALA A 113 -5.11 -10.06 -2.92
CA ALA A 113 -6.12 -10.79 -3.68
C ALA A 113 -6.91 -11.78 -2.79
N GLY A 114 -8.23 -11.78 -2.92
CA GLY A 114 -9.14 -12.58 -2.09
C GLY A 114 -9.35 -12.07 -0.66
N GLY A 115 -8.58 -11.05 -0.23
CA GLY A 115 -8.74 -10.38 1.05
C GLY A 115 -10.03 -9.57 1.16
N ARG A 116 -10.30 -9.09 2.37
CA ARG A 116 -11.48 -8.28 2.70
C ARG A 116 -11.14 -7.17 3.70
N ALA A 117 -11.86 -6.07 3.63
CA ALA A 117 -11.86 -5.02 4.63
C ALA A 117 -12.76 -5.44 5.82
N ASP A 118 -12.25 -6.31 6.68
CA ASP A 118 -12.98 -6.80 7.85
C ASP A 118 -12.59 -6.05 9.13
N PRO A 119 -13.44 -5.15 9.66
CA PRO A 119 -13.14 -4.40 10.89
C PRO A 119 -13.12 -5.25 12.16
N GLN A 120 -13.40 -6.56 12.08
CA GLN A 120 -13.29 -7.48 13.22
C GLN A 120 -11.96 -8.24 13.25
N SER A 121 -11.19 -8.25 12.15
CA SER A 121 -9.97 -9.06 12.07
C SER A 121 -8.83 -8.56 12.99
N GLY A 122 -8.87 -7.30 13.42
CA GLY A 122 -7.92 -6.69 14.37
C GLY A 122 -6.50 -6.47 13.82
N ASN A 123 -6.20 -7.02 12.64
CA ASN A 123 -4.90 -6.94 11.98
C ASN A 123 -5.06 -6.38 10.56
N TRP A 124 -4.93 -5.05 10.47
CA TRP A 124 -5.03 -4.27 9.23
C TRP A 124 -3.68 -3.65 8.83
N SER A 125 -2.60 -4.31 9.28
CA SER A 125 -1.18 -4.15 8.95
C SER A 125 -0.58 -2.74 9.05
N PHE A 126 -0.21 -2.36 10.27
CA PHE A 126 0.81 -1.36 10.65
C PHE A 126 1.11 -1.57 12.14
N GLY A 127 1.57 -2.77 12.52
CA GLY A 127 1.79 -3.16 13.93
C GLY A 127 0.51 -3.44 14.75
N GLY A 128 -0.68 -3.13 14.19
CA GLY A 128 -1.99 -3.43 14.78
C GLY A 128 -2.64 -2.23 15.48
N LEU A 129 -3.80 -2.48 16.10
CA LEU A 129 -4.62 -1.45 16.77
C LEU A 129 -3.84 -0.56 17.76
N GLN A 130 -2.98 -1.18 18.57
CA GLN A 130 -2.20 -0.46 19.58
C GLN A 130 -1.30 0.61 18.94
N ALA A 131 -0.63 0.28 17.83
CA ALA A 131 0.30 1.18 17.18
C ALA A 131 -0.43 2.38 16.54
N LEU A 132 -1.64 2.17 16.02
CA LEU A 132 -2.51 3.24 15.52
C LEU A 132 -2.98 4.18 16.64
N GLU A 133 -3.32 3.62 17.81
CA GLU A 133 -3.70 4.41 18.99
C GLU A 133 -2.53 5.26 19.51
N GLU A 134 -1.33 4.68 19.63
CA GLU A 134 -0.13 5.38 20.13
C GLU A 134 0.31 6.52 19.21
N SER A 135 0.12 6.36 17.89
CA SER A 135 0.49 7.36 16.89
C SER A 135 -0.63 8.35 16.52
N ALA A 136 -1.83 8.18 17.09
CA ALA A 136 -3.05 8.87 16.65
C ALA A 136 -3.27 8.79 15.13
N CYS A 137 -2.87 7.67 14.52
CA CYS A 137 -2.95 7.44 13.09
C CYS A 137 -4.34 6.94 12.70
N ILE A 138 -4.98 7.67 11.78
CA ILE A 138 -6.24 7.26 11.17
C ILE A 138 -5.91 6.20 10.12
N LEU A 139 -6.67 5.11 10.08
CA LEU A 139 -6.49 4.06 9.09
C LEU A 139 -7.73 3.93 8.20
N LEU A 140 -7.58 4.13 6.91
CA LEU A 140 -8.57 3.82 5.88
C LEU A 140 -8.27 2.44 5.27
N VAL A 141 -9.23 1.53 5.31
CA VAL A 141 -9.14 0.21 4.67
C VAL A 141 -10.27 0.10 3.65
N PRO A 142 -10.02 0.48 2.38
CA PRO A 142 -11.02 0.31 1.32
C PRO A 142 -11.16 -1.16 0.94
N GLU A 143 -12.33 -1.53 0.44
CA GLU A 143 -12.58 -2.84 -0.14
C GLU A 143 -12.48 -2.74 -1.66
N SER A 144 -11.77 -3.68 -2.29
CA SER A 144 -11.75 -3.75 -3.76
C SER A 144 -13.15 -4.03 -4.33
N ARG A 145 -13.41 -3.55 -5.55
CA ARG A 145 -14.68 -3.70 -6.26
C ARG A 145 -14.92 -5.11 -6.78
N GLY A 146 -13.88 -5.95 -6.80
CA GLY A 146 -13.94 -7.35 -7.20
C GLY A 146 -13.39 -8.28 -6.13
N SER A 147 -12.90 -9.45 -6.53
CA SER A 147 -12.13 -10.33 -5.64
C SER A 147 -10.66 -9.88 -5.50
N THR A 148 -10.24 -8.87 -6.27
CA THR A 148 -8.88 -8.33 -6.36
C THR A 148 -8.97 -6.95 -7.03
N TRP A 149 -7.86 -6.21 -7.07
CA TRP A 149 -7.83 -4.86 -7.65
C TRP A 149 -7.88 -4.86 -9.18
N ASP A 150 -8.52 -3.84 -9.76
CA ASP A 150 -8.86 -3.71 -11.17
C ASP A 150 -7.65 -3.74 -12.12
N VAL A 151 -6.47 -3.33 -11.64
CA VAL A 151 -5.21 -3.32 -12.42
C VAL A 151 -4.86 -4.71 -12.98
N ILE A 152 -5.16 -5.80 -12.26
CA ILE A 152 -4.87 -7.16 -12.73
C ILE A 152 -5.80 -7.56 -13.88
N ARG A 153 -7.04 -7.06 -13.90
CA ARG A 153 -8.09 -7.57 -14.79
C ARG A 153 -8.34 -6.67 -16.00
N CYS A 154 -8.54 -5.38 -15.77
CA CYS A 154 -9.06 -4.46 -16.78
C CYS A 154 -8.36 -3.09 -16.78
N GLY A 155 -7.33 -2.90 -15.95
CA GLY A 155 -6.68 -1.61 -15.76
C GLY A 155 -7.40 -0.75 -14.71
N PHE A 156 -6.91 0.47 -14.50
CA PHE A 156 -7.41 1.35 -13.45
C PHE A 156 -8.78 1.96 -13.77
N GLY A 157 -9.69 1.94 -12.81
CA GLY A 157 -10.97 2.65 -12.92
C GLY A 157 -11.84 2.53 -11.67
N PRO A 158 -12.72 1.51 -11.56
CA PRO A 158 -13.68 1.41 -10.46
C PRO A 158 -13.04 1.42 -9.05
N ASP A 159 -11.88 0.80 -8.86
CA ASP A 159 -11.19 0.81 -7.57
C ASP A 159 -10.61 2.19 -7.26
N VAL A 160 -10.00 2.85 -8.25
CA VAL A 160 -9.50 4.23 -8.11
C VAL A 160 -10.63 5.19 -7.72
N ALA A 161 -11.77 5.12 -8.41
CA ALA A 161 -12.93 5.94 -8.09
C ALA A 161 -13.47 5.67 -6.67
N HIS A 162 -13.42 4.41 -6.22
CA HIS A 162 -13.83 4.03 -4.88
C HIS A 162 -12.90 4.58 -3.80
N ILE A 163 -11.58 4.45 -4.02
CA ILE A 163 -10.54 4.99 -3.14
C ILE A 163 -10.65 6.51 -3.05
N ASP A 164 -10.81 7.20 -4.19
CA ASP A 164 -10.95 8.67 -4.26
C ASP A 164 -12.16 9.14 -3.44
N ALA A 165 -13.31 8.48 -3.62
CA ALA A 165 -14.52 8.81 -2.87
C ALA A 165 -14.41 8.49 -1.37
N ALA A 166 -13.74 7.40 -0.98
CA ALA A 166 -13.51 7.05 0.41
C ALA A 166 -12.58 8.08 1.09
N LEU A 167 -11.48 8.45 0.43
CA LEU A 167 -10.57 9.50 0.87
C LEU A 167 -11.29 10.85 1.03
N GLY A 168 -12.16 11.21 0.08
CA GLY A 168 -12.98 12.42 0.20
C GLY A 168 -13.85 12.45 1.44
N ARG A 169 -14.41 11.30 1.86
CA ARG A 169 -15.16 11.20 3.12
C ARG A 169 -14.27 11.33 4.35
N VAL A 170 -13.09 10.70 4.35
CA VAL A 170 -12.13 10.85 5.46
C VAL A 170 -11.71 12.31 5.59
N PHE A 171 -11.30 12.96 4.50
CA PHE A 171 -10.87 14.36 4.55
C PHE A 171 -11.99 15.35 4.93
N ALA A 172 -13.24 15.03 4.61
CA ALA A 172 -14.39 15.85 5.01
C ALA A 172 -14.73 15.73 6.51
N SER A 173 -14.35 14.63 7.16
CA SER A 173 -14.80 14.28 8.51
C SER A 173 -13.66 14.27 9.55
N CYS A 174 -12.41 14.07 9.13
CA CYS A 174 -11.25 14.01 10.00
C CYS A 174 -10.26 15.14 9.71
N ALA A 175 -9.63 15.67 10.77
CA ALA A 175 -8.47 16.53 10.66
C ALA A 175 -7.25 15.69 10.29
N VAL A 176 -6.93 15.61 9.00
CA VAL A 176 -5.76 14.89 8.47
C VAL A 176 -4.63 15.86 8.18
N ASP A 177 -3.41 15.47 8.56
CA ASP A 177 -2.19 16.19 8.18
C ASP A 177 -1.85 15.89 6.70
N PRO A 178 -1.94 16.87 5.79
CA PRO A 178 -1.58 16.66 4.37
C PRO A 178 -0.11 16.28 4.16
N GLY A 179 0.77 16.59 5.12
CA GLY A 179 2.17 16.19 5.09
C GLY A 179 2.42 14.76 5.58
N ARG A 180 1.38 14.03 5.99
CA ARG A 180 1.47 12.67 6.53
C ARG A 180 0.34 11.78 6.02
N VAL A 181 0.35 11.50 4.73
CA VAL A 181 -0.58 10.55 4.10
C VAL A 181 0.22 9.44 3.43
N THR A 182 -0.06 8.18 3.77
CA THR A 182 0.58 7.00 3.16
C THR A 182 -0.42 6.11 2.43
N LEU A 183 0.03 5.53 1.31
CA LEU A 183 -0.66 4.42 0.66
C LEU A 183 0.17 3.16 0.85
N ALA A 184 -0.41 2.20 1.53
CA ALA A 184 0.20 0.94 1.86
C ALA A 184 -0.60 -0.25 1.33
N GLY A 185 0.04 -1.40 1.17
CA GLY A 185 -0.66 -2.60 0.74
C GLY A 185 0.11 -3.88 0.94
N PHE A 186 -0.59 -5.00 0.79
CA PHE A 186 -0.05 -6.37 0.83
C PHE A 186 -0.29 -7.10 -0.49
N SER A 187 0.71 -7.83 -1.01
CA SER A 187 0.56 -8.70 -2.19
C SER A 187 0.05 -7.92 -3.42
N ASP A 188 -1.13 -8.25 -3.94
CA ASP A 188 -1.79 -7.47 -5.00
C ASP A 188 -2.06 -6.02 -4.57
N GLY A 189 -2.49 -5.80 -3.32
CA GLY A 189 -2.67 -4.46 -2.77
C GLY A 189 -1.37 -3.67 -2.68
N ALA A 190 -0.23 -4.32 -2.44
CA ALA A 190 1.09 -3.67 -2.45
C ALA A 190 1.47 -3.21 -3.87
N SER A 191 1.20 -4.07 -4.85
CA SER A 191 1.40 -3.77 -6.28
C SER A 191 0.51 -2.60 -6.73
N TYR A 192 -0.73 -2.55 -6.23
CA TYR A 192 -1.67 -1.45 -6.45
C TYR A 192 -1.21 -0.15 -5.78
N ALA A 193 -0.75 -0.24 -4.53
CA ALA A 193 -0.26 0.89 -3.75
C ALA A 193 0.92 1.58 -4.44
N LEU A 194 1.90 0.81 -4.93
CA LEU A 194 3.01 1.37 -5.70
C LEU A 194 2.53 2.04 -6.99
N SER A 195 1.66 1.38 -7.74
CA SER A 195 1.20 1.88 -9.04
C SER A 195 0.36 3.17 -8.92
N LEU A 196 -0.61 3.18 -8.00
CA LEU A 196 -1.48 4.33 -7.74
C LEU A 196 -0.74 5.45 -7.03
N GLY A 197 0.09 5.10 -6.05
CA GLY A 197 0.86 6.05 -5.27
C GLY A 197 1.83 6.86 -6.11
N LEU A 198 2.60 6.19 -6.95
CA LEU A 198 3.53 6.83 -7.89
C LEU A 198 2.84 7.73 -8.92
N GLY A 199 1.56 7.46 -9.22
CA GLY A 199 0.75 8.34 -10.07
C GLY A 199 0.09 9.51 -9.35
N ASN A 200 0.15 9.54 -8.01
CA ASN A 200 -0.45 10.59 -7.19
C ASN A 200 0.52 11.14 -6.12
N PRO A 201 1.76 11.56 -6.49
CA PRO A 201 2.78 12.02 -5.54
C PRO A 201 2.40 13.32 -4.81
N GLN A 202 1.43 14.08 -5.34
CA GLN A 202 0.88 15.26 -4.68
C GLN A 202 -0.01 14.92 -3.47
N LEU A 203 -0.46 13.66 -3.36
CA LEU A 203 -1.37 13.20 -2.32
C LEU A 203 -0.66 12.31 -1.31
N PHE A 204 0.12 11.35 -1.77
CA PHE A 204 0.81 10.40 -0.90
C PHE A 204 2.25 10.82 -0.66
N THR A 205 2.56 11.06 0.61
CA THR A 205 3.91 11.41 1.07
C THR A 205 4.83 10.21 1.20
N HIS A 206 4.26 9.03 1.47
CA HIS A 206 4.97 7.77 1.64
C HIS A 206 4.19 6.65 0.97
N LEU A 207 4.92 5.62 0.51
CA LEU A 207 4.36 4.37 0.01
C LEU A 207 4.98 3.22 0.79
N VAL A 208 4.17 2.25 1.23
CA VAL A 208 4.64 1.06 1.97
C VAL A 208 4.09 -0.20 1.30
N ALA A 209 4.97 -1.02 0.74
CA ALA A 209 4.58 -2.17 -0.06
C ALA A 209 5.08 -3.48 0.57
N PHE A 210 4.16 -4.26 1.14
CA PHE A 210 4.48 -5.56 1.70
C PHE A 210 4.32 -6.66 0.64
N SER A 211 5.44 -7.26 0.24
CA SER A 211 5.51 -8.35 -0.75
C SER A 211 4.80 -8.06 -2.09
N PRO A 212 5.09 -6.94 -2.77
CA PRO A 212 4.54 -6.66 -4.10
C PRO A 212 5.05 -7.66 -5.14
N GLY A 213 4.18 -8.03 -6.09
CA GLY A 213 4.55 -8.91 -7.21
C GLY A 213 4.83 -8.18 -8.51
N PHE A 214 4.36 -6.94 -8.65
CA PHE A 214 4.55 -6.10 -9.82
C PHE A 214 4.28 -4.63 -9.50
N MET A 215 4.53 -3.74 -10.46
CA MET A 215 3.96 -2.39 -10.48
C MET A 215 3.65 -1.97 -11.92
N ARG A 216 2.68 -1.07 -12.08
CA ARG A 216 2.31 -0.42 -13.35
C ARG A 216 2.23 1.10 -13.15
N PRO A 217 3.36 1.78 -12.87
CA PRO A 217 3.38 3.23 -12.67
C PRO A 217 3.01 3.98 -13.96
N PRO A 218 2.60 5.25 -13.89
CA PRO A 218 2.44 6.06 -15.09
C PRO A 218 3.80 6.38 -15.74
N PRO A 219 3.84 6.72 -17.04
CA PRO A 219 5.09 6.97 -17.76
C PRO A 219 6.01 8.01 -17.12
N ALA A 220 5.45 9.04 -16.47
CA ALA A 220 6.23 10.07 -15.78
C ALA A 220 7.01 9.52 -14.58
N ALA A 221 6.37 8.65 -13.79
CA ALA A 221 7.00 8.00 -12.63
C ALA A 221 7.98 6.93 -13.10
N GLU A 222 7.64 6.16 -14.13
CA GLU A 222 8.56 5.20 -14.75
C GLU A 222 9.85 5.90 -15.23
N ALA A 223 9.72 7.03 -15.91
CA ALA A 223 10.88 7.82 -16.34
C ALA A 223 11.66 8.40 -15.16
N ALA A 224 11.01 8.77 -14.05
CA ALA A 224 11.69 9.22 -12.83
C ALA A 224 12.50 8.10 -12.19
N MET A 225 11.94 6.88 -12.10
CA MET A 225 12.64 5.70 -11.59
C MET A 225 13.84 5.33 -12.46
N GLN A 226 13.70 5.39 -13.79
CA GLN A 226 14.79 5.13 -14.73
C GLN A 226 15.91 6.17 -14.65
N ARG A 227 15.58 7.44 -14.38
CA ARG A 227 16.55 8.53 -14.22
C ARG A 227 17.21 8.55 -12.84
N GLY A 228 16.46 8.26 -11.80
CA GLY A 228 16.92 8.32 -10.40
C GLY A 228 17.71 7.10 -9.96
N GLY A 229 17.57 5.97 -10.65
CA GLY A 229 18.03 4.67 -10.15
C GLY A 229 17.19 4.22 -8.94
N ILE A 230 16.92 2.92 -8.82
CA ILE A 230 16.45 2.37 -7.54
C ILE A 230 17.72 2.17 -6.69
N SER A 231 18.10 3.20 -5.93
CA SER A 231 19.14 3.05 -4.91
C SER A 231 18.51 2.35 -3.72
N GLY A 232 18.62 1.02 -3.67
CA GLY A 232 18.28 0.27 -2.45
C GLY A 232 19.34 0.54 -1.40
N SER A 233 19.03 1.38 -0.40
CA SER A 233 19.89 1.50 0.77
C SER A 233 19.45 0.48 1.82
N SER A 234 20.22 -0.59 1.97
CA SER A 234 20.22 -1.37 3.21
C SER A 234 20.95 -0.56 4.28
N GLY A 235 20.25 0.37 4.92
CA GLY A 235 20.79 1.25 5.96
C GLY A 235 20.56 2.73 5.67
N THR A 236 20.20 3.47 6.71
CA THR A 236 19.90 4.91 6.69
C THR A 236 21.09 5.71 6.19
N SER A 237 20.92 6.46 5.11
CA SER A 237 21.86 7.49 4.68
C SER A 237 21.10 8.76 4.38
N ASP A 238 21.22 9.74 5.28
CA ASP A 238 20.89 11.14 5.01
C ASP A 238 21.57 11.55 3.69
N SER A 239 20.77 11.89 2.68
CA SER A 239 21.27 12.37 1.39
C SER A 239 20.45 13.58 0.95
N GLY A 240 21.12 14.72 0.93
CA GLY A 240 20.54 16.00 0.60
C GLY A 240 20.00 16.10 -0.83
N SER A 241 19.12 17.09 -0.98
CA SER A 241 18.44 17.52 -2.20
C SER A 241 19.29 17.39 -3.47
N SER A 242 18.80 16.60 -4.43
CA SER A 242 19.16 16.75 -5.84
C SER A 242 17.90 17.07 -6.65
N SER A 243 17.97 18.16 -7.41
CA SER A 243 16.90 18.74 -8.22
C SER A 243 16.64 17.90 -9.48
N GLY A 244 16.14 16.69 -9.28
CA GLY A 244 15.87 15.72 -10.35
C GLY A 244 15.05 14.52 -9.87
N GLY A 245 13.93 14.76 -9.18
CA GLY A 245 12.88 13.76 -8.89
C GLY A 245 13.36 12.35 -8.53
N SER A 246 14.29 12.22 -7.58
CA SER A 246 14.70 10.93 -7.04
C SER A 246 13.61 10.38 -6.12
N ILE A 247 13.30 9.09 -6.25
CA ILE A 247 12.43 8.37 -5.32
C ILE A 247 13.35 7.66 -4.34
N ASP A 248 13.20 7.96 -3.05
CA ASP A 248 13.92 7.26 -2.00
C ASP A 248 13.26 5.89 -1.73
N VAL A 249 14.07 4.84 -1.65
CA VAL A 249 13.59 3.46 -1.56
C VAL A 249 14.37 2.70 -0.50
N THR A 250 13.68 2.37 0.59
CA THR A 250 14.13 1.38 1.58
C THR A 250 13.59 0.01 1.19
N TYR A 251 14.47 -0.97 1.08
CA TYR A 251 14.11 -2.38 0.86
C TYR A 251 14.54 -3.23 2.04
N HIS A 252 13.61 -4.03 2.55
CA HIS A 252 13.86 -4.99 3.62
C HIS A 252 13.32 -6.36 3.22
N GLU A 253 14.24 -7.31 3.07
CA GLU A 253 13.92 -8.72 2.91
C GLU A 253 13.75 -9.37 4.29
N PHE A 254 12.70 -10.14 4.48
CA PHE A 254 12.42 -10.81 5.76
C PHE A 254 12.07 -12.28 5.56
N ASP A 255 12.38 -13.10 6.56
CA ASP A 255 11.96 -14.49 6.62
C ASP A 255 10.53 -14.61 7.14
N GLY A 256 9.71 -15.49 6.54
CA GLY A 256 8.34 -15.70 7.01
C GLY A 256 7.33 -16.15 5.95
N GLY A 257 7.73 -16.22 4.68
CA GLY A 257 6.83 -16.56 3.57
C GLY A 257 5.90 -15.40 3.19
N HIS A 258 4.73 -15.71 2.62
CA HIS A 258 3.79 -14.70 2.09
C HIS A 258 2.84 -14.18 3.17
N VAL A 259 3.39 -13.56 4.22
CA VAL A 259 2.66 -12.95 5.34
C VAL A 259 3.32 -11.61 5.71
N ILE A 260 2.70 -10.84 6.61
CA ILE A 260 3.32 -9.64 7.20
C ILE A 260 3.63 -9.94 8.68
N PRO A 261 4.89 -10.22 9.02
CA PRO A 261 5.33 -10.31 10.42
C PRO A 261 5.05 -9.00 11.19
N ARG A 262 4.85 -9.10 12.51
CA ARG A 262 4.45 -7.95 13.34
C ARG A 262 5.52 -6.85 13.36
N ASP A 263 6.77 -7.26 13.46
CA ASP A 263 7.97 -6.41 13.40
C ASP A 263 8.09 -5.70 12.05
N VAL A 264 7.91 -6.41 10.93
CA VAL A 264 7.89 -5.81 9.59
C VAL A 264 6.75 -4.79 9.44
N ALA A 265 5.56 -5.10 9.98
CA ALA A 265 4.44 -4.17 9.98
C ALA A 265 4.71 -2.92 10.83
N ALA A 266 5.41 -3.06 11.96
CA ALA A 266 5.79 -1.96 12.83
C ALA A 266 6.86 -1.07 12.19
N GLU A 267 7.83 -1.65 11.49
CA GLU A 267 8.84 -0.92 10.74
C GLU A 267 8.21 -0.09 9.62
N GLY A 268 7.28 -0.65 8.86
CA GLY A 268 6.55 0.09 7.83
C GLY A 268 5.80 1.30 8.42
N LEU A 269 5.22 1.16 9.62
CA LEU A 269 4.56 2.28 10.30
C LEU A 269 5.57 3.34 10.74
N ALA A 270 6.69 2.91 11.31
CA ALA A 270 7.73 3.81 11.79
C ALA A 270 8.38 4.61 10.64
N PHE A 271 8.64 3.95 9.50
CA PHE A 271 9.06 4.60 8.26
C PHE A 271 8.08 5.70 7.86
N PHE A 272 6.79 5.39 7.80
CA PHE A 272 5.76 6.38 7.48
C PHE A 272 5.70 7.55 8.48
N LEU A 273 5.82 7.27 9.77
CA LEU A 273 5.70 8.30 10.80
C LEU A 273 6.96 9.17 10.96
N GLY A 274 8.06 8.80 10.29
CA GLY A 274 9.38 9.40 10.47
C GLY A 274 10.01 9.07 11.84
N SER A 275 9.53 7.99 12.48
CA SER A 275 10.06 7.50 13.75
C SER A 275 11.22 6.56 13.45
N ARG A 276 12.38 6.78 14.07
CA ARG A 276 13.50 5.82 13.99
C ARG A 276 13.06 4.50 14.64
N VAL A 277 13.26 3.40 13.92
CA VAL A 277 13.19 2.01 14.46
C VAL A 277 14.53 1.67 15.09
#